data_AF-A0A1Y6AU49-F1
#
_entry.id   AF-A0A1Y6AU49-F1
#
_cell.length_a   1.000
_cell.length_b   1.000
_cell.length_c   1.000
_cell.angle_alpha   90.00
_cell.angle_beta   90.00
_cell.angle_gamma   90.00
#
_symmetry.space_group_name_H-M   'P 1'
#
loop_
_entity.id
_entity.type
_entity.pdbx_description
1 polymer ?
#
loop_
_entity_poly.entity_id
_entity_poly.type
_entity_poly.pdbx_seq_one_letter_code
_entity_poly.pdbx_strand_id
1 'polypeptide(L)'
;MFHASKIVGNNAYQIVIMDLMDLIRIIDEQESKKASEVHDYIQNNIHKYIEPLRRIFYKIEPDELKSFTAQAFINNCDLENLTEEETFFLEIKKFANVMNELDENNRRFLYAIFDYHSKHTPNSSEIIIDPIVIQRRLQLDDRMLKSEILVLKGASLVDDHTLNYDGMLKICYYDSENYELLGKMYKYCIDNEKSFKVLIVRLDFTVLD
;
A
#
# COMPACT_ATOMS: atom_id res chain seq x y z
N MET A 1 11.52 23.24 -2.05
CA MET A 1 11.03 24.52 -1.51
C MET A 1 11.21 25.60 -2.57
N PHE A 2 10.14 26.31 -2.96
CA PHE A 2 10.21 27.37 -3.98
C PHE A 2 10.10 28.73 -3.30
N HIS A 3 11.00 29.65 -3.67
CA HIS A 3 11.02 31.01 -3.14
C HIS A 3 10.83 32.01 -4.28
N ALA A 4 9.82 32.86 -4.16
CA ALA A 4 9.68 34.06 -4.97
C ALA A 4 9.67 35.27 -4.06
N SER A 5 10.51 36.26 -4.34
CA SER A 5 10.53 37.52 -3.60
C SER A 5 10.07 38.67 -4.48
N LYS A 6 9.32 39.60 -3.89
CA LYS A 6 8.84 40.81 -4.56
C LYS A 6 8.87 41.96 -3.57
N ILE A 7 9.43 43.09 -3.99
CA ILE A 7 9.39 44.33 -3.22
C ILE A 7 8.23 45.17 -3.75
N VAL A 8 7.36 45.63 -2.86
CA VAL A 8 6.26 46.55 -3.18
C VAL A 8 6.32 47.72 -2.20
N GLY A 9 6.70 48.90 -2.69
CA GLY A 9 6.99 50.05 -1.84
C GLY A 9 8.23 49.82 -0.96
N ASN A 10 8.12 50.12 0.34
CA ASN A 10 9.20 49.87 1.31
C ASN A 10 9.17 48.46 1.93
N ASN A 11 8.24 47.59 1.51
CA ASN A 11 8.07 46.27 2.08
C ASN A 11 8.59 45.19 1.13
N ALA A 12 9.42 44.30 1.68
CA ALA A 12 9.87 43.09 0.98
C ALA A 12 8.94 41.92 1.33
N TYR A 13 8.34 41.32 0.31
CA TYR A 13 7.50 40.14 0.45
C TYR A 13 8.26 38.92 -0.07
N GLN A 14 8.17 37.82 0.67
CA GLN A 14 8.67 36.52 0.25
C GLN A 14 7.48 35.54 0.22
N ILE A 15 7.24 34.94 -0.93
CA ILE A 15 6.33 33.81 -1.09
C ILE A 15 7.19 32.56 -1.01
N VAL A 16 6.94 31.74 0.02
CA VAL A 16 7.56 30.44 0.19
C VAL A 16 6.49 29.39 -0.07
N ILE A 17 6.66 28.57 -1.10
CA ILE A 17 5.82 27.40 -1.34
C ILE A 17 6.51 26.19 -0.72
N MET A 18 5.84 25.59 0.24
CA MET A 18 6.33 24.51 1.10
C MET A 18 5.29 23.39 1.17
N ASP A 19 5.76 22.16 1.32
CA ASP A 19 4.88 21.03 1.63
C ASP A 19 4.27 21.19 3.04
N LEU A 20 3.07 20.64 3.24
CA LEU A 20 2.36 20.78 4.50
C LEU A 20 3.09 20.08 5.66
N MET A 21 3.74 18.94 5.41
CA MET A 21 4.50 18.21 6.45
C MET A 21 5.77 18.95 6.84
N ASP A 22 6.46 19.55 5.87
CA ASP A 22 7.63 20.40 6.12
C ASP A 22 7.26 21.63 6.95
N LEU A 23 6.09 22.23 6.67
CA LEU A 23 5.57 23.37 7.42
C LEU A 23 5.23 22.99 8.86
N ILE A 24 4.57 21.85 9.07
CA ILE A 24 4.25 21.33 10.42
C ILE A 24 5.55 21.12 11.21
N ARG A 25 6.56 20.48 10.60
CA ARG A 25 7.85 20.25 11.25
C ARG A 25 8.55 21.56 11.67
N ILE A 26 8.53 22.58 10.80
CA ILE A 26 9.10 23.90 11.10
C ILE A 26 8.33 24.60 12.24
N ILE A 27 7.01 24.43 12.30
CA ILE A 27 6.17 24.98 13.39
C ILE A 27 6.50 24.27 14.71
N ASP A 28 6.61 22.95 14.70
CA ASP A 28 6.92 22.13 15.87
C ASP A 28 8.34 22.40 16.41
N GLU A 29 9.28 22.80 15.55
CA GLU A 29 10.63 23.20 15.91
C GLU A 29 10.72 24.63 16.51
N GLN A 30 9.66 25.44 16.46
CA GLN A 30 9.65 26.80 17.04
C GLN A 30 9.03 26.87 18.44
N GLU A 31 9.86 26.91 19.47
CA GLU A 31 9.42 27.19 20.84
C GLU A 31 9.03 28.67 21.03
N SER A 32 7.77 29.03 20.75
CA SER A 32 7.12 30.22 21.35
C SER A 32 5.62 30.30 21.02
N LYS A 33 4.90 31.20 21.71
CA LYS A 33 3.49 31.61 21.48
C LYS A 33 3.06 31.76 20.01
N LYS A 34 3.98 32.05 19.09
CA LYS A 34 3.69 32.13 17.64
C LYS A 34 3.31 30.79 17.02
N ALA A 35 3.85 29.67 17.52
CA ALA A 35 3.44 28.33 17.06
C ALA A 35 1.98 28.05 17.41
N SER A 36 1.52 28.49 18.59
CA SER A 36 0.10 28.42 18.98
C SER A 36 -0.78 29.27 18.07
N GLU A 37 -0.37 30.51 17.75
CA GLU A 37 -1.14 31.39 16.84
C GLU A 37 -1.23 30.82 15.42
N VAL A 38 -0.17 30.18 14.93
CA VAL A 38 -0.16 29.50 13.63
C VAL A 38 -1.00 28.22 13.67
N HIS A 39 -0.91 27.43 14.74
CA HIS A 39 -1.76 26.25 14.95
C HIS A 39 -3.24 26.65 14.99
N ASP A 40 -3.59 27.68 15.75
CA ASP A 40 -4.94 28.24 15.83
C ASP A 40 -5.38 28.77 14.46
N TYR A 41 -4.49 29.40 13.70
CA TYR A 41 -4.80 29.89 12.35
C TYR A 41 -5.09 28.73 11.37
N ILE A 42 -4.26 27.67 11.39
CA ILE A 42 -4.47 26.47 10.58
C ILE A 42 -5.79 25.80 10.97
N GLN A 43 -6.04 25.60 12.27
CA GLN A 43 -7.24 24.95 12.78
C GLN A 43 -8.51 25.74 12.44
N ASN A 44 -8.48 27.06 12.57
CA ASN A 44 -9.68 27.89 12.38
C ASN A 44 -9.94 28.31 10.93
N ASN A 45 -8.90 28.40 10.09
CA ASN A 45 -9.03 28.96 8.74
C ASN A 45 -8.75 27.97 7.62
N ILE A 46 -7.89 26.98 7.85
CA ILE A 46 -7.43 26.04 6.82
C ILE A 46 -8.13 24.68 7.00
N HIS A 47 -8.36 24.24 8.24
CA HIS A 47 -8.95 22.93 8.54
C HIS A 47 -10.30 22.71 7.86
N LYS A 48 -11.17 23.71 7.79
CA LYS A 48 -12.47 23.59 7.09
C LYS A 48 -12.38 23.38 5.58
N TYR A 49 -11.24 23.75 4.97
CA TYR A 49 -10.96 23.52 3.56
C TYR A 49 -10.18 22.21 3.33
N ILE A 50 -9.48 21.71 4.36
CA ILE A 50 -8.83 20.39 4.37
C ILE A 50 -9.81 19.28 4.72
N GLU A 51 -10.80 19.50 5.59
CA GLU A 51 -11.76 18.47 6.03
C GLU A 51 -12.52 17.82 4.87
N PRO A 52 -13.01 18.59 3.86
CA PRO A 52 -13.58 18.00 2.65
C PRO A 52 -12.52 17.25 1.84
N LEU A 53 -11.28 17.73 1.78
CA LEU A 53 -10.18 17.04 1.08
C LEU A 53 -9.78 15.73 1.77
N ARG A 54 -9.80 15.66 3.12
CA ARG A 54 -9.66 14.42 3.91
C ARG A 54 -10.77 13.41 3.62
N ARG A 55 -11.98 13.89 3.26
CA ARG A 55 -13.09 13.04 2.81
C ARG A 55 -13.01 12.70 1.31
N ILE A 56 -12.20 13.42 0.52
CA ILE A 56 -12.06 13.28 -0.94
C ILE A 56 -10.82 12.45 -1.34
N PHE A 57 -9.84 12.22 -0.45
CA PHE A 57 -9.00 11.03 -0.60
C PHE A 57 -9.93 9.84 -0.49
N TYR A 58 -10.28 9.29 -1.65
CA TYR A 58 -11.33 8.31 -1.88
C TYR A 58 -11.70 7.55 -0.61
N LYS A 59 -12.92 7.75 -0.11
CA LYS A 59 -13.55 6.71 0.70
C LYS A 59 -13.68 5.53 -0.26
N ILE A 60 -12.65 4.69 -0.32
CA ILE A 60 -12.73 3.37 -0.90
C ILE A 60 -13.73 2.69 0.02
N GLU A 61 -15.02 2.74 -0.35
CA GLU A 61 -15.99 1.90 0.33
C GLU A 61 -15.53 0.49 0.00
N PRO A 62 -15.03 -0.26 1.00
CA PRO A 62 -14.50 -1.58 0.74
C PRO A 62 -15.62 -2.37 0.05
N ASP A 63 -15.31 -3.04 -1.05
CA ASP A 63 -16.28 -3.95 -1.66
C ASP A 63 -16.69 -4.96 -0.57
N GLU A 64 -17.98 -5.25 -0.41
CA GLU A 64 -18.38 -6.28 0.55
C GLU A 64 -17.65 -7.59 0.20
N LEU A 65 -16.71 -7.99 1.07
CA LEU A 65 -15.96 -9.21 0.87
C LEU A 65 -16.93 -10.39 0.81
N LYS A 66 -16.93 -11.08 -0.33
CA LYS A 66 -17.68 -12.32 -0.49
C LYS A 66 -17.26 -13.30 0.60
N SER A 67 -18.23 -13.93 1.27
CA SER A 67 -17.94 -14.93 2.30
C SER A 67 -17.12 -16.10 1.76
N PHE A 68 -16.09 -16.51 2.48
CA PHE A 68 -15.19 -17.63 2.14
C PHE A 68 -14.74 -18.38 3.41
N THR A 69 -14.25 -19.60 3.24
CA THR A 69 -13.69 -20.41 4.36
C THR A 69 -12.18 -20.65 4.23
N ALA A 70 -11.62 -20.58 3.02
CA ALA A 70 -10.26 -20.95 2.68
C ALA A 70 -9.83 -22.36 3.18
N GLN A 71 -10.77 -23.28 3.40
CA GLN A 71 -10.50 -24.52 4.14
C GLN A 71 -9.53 -25.43 3.38
N ALA A 72 -9.64 -25.53 2.05
CA ALA A 72 -8.73 -26.34 1.26
C ALA A 72 -7.29 -25.80 1.29
N PHE A 73 -7.12 -24.47 1.33
CA PHE A 73 -5.81 -23.85 1.53
C PHE A 73 -5.28 -24.07 2.95
N ILE A 74 -6.11 -23.92 3.98
CA ILE A 74 -5.73 -24.16 5.39
C ILE A 74 -5.25 -25.61 5.56
N ASN A 75 -6.00 -26.58 5.02
CA ASN A 75 -5.64 -28.00 5.05
C ASN A 75 -4.32 -28.29 4.30
N ASN A 76 -3.92 -27.44 3.36
CA ASN A 76 -2.65 -27.58 2.63
C ASN A 76 -1.45 -27.00 3.40
N CYS A 77 -1.68 -26.27 4.49
CA CYS A 77 -0.63 -25.63 5.28
C CYS A 77 -0.11 -26.48 6.44
N ASP A 78 -0.54 -27.74 6.57
CA ASP A 78 -0.08 -28.72 7.59
C ASP A 78 -0.14 -28.17 9.04
N LEU A 79 -1.22 -27.48 9.41
CA LEU A 79 -1.41 -26.93 10.76
C LEU A 79 -1.73 -28.05 11.77
N GLU A 80 -1.27 -27.92 13.01
CA GLU A 80 -1.28 -29.03 13.97
C GLU A 80 -2.59 -29.13 14.77
N ASN A 81 -3.33 -28.03 14.92
CA ASN A 81 -4.54 -27.98 15.74
C ASN A 81 -5.57 -26.92 15.30
N LEU A 82 -6.79 -27.05 15.82
CA LEU A 82 -7.93 -26.17 15.50
C LEU A 82 -7.65 -24.69 15.84
N THR A 83 -6.92 -24.42 16.93
CA THR A 83 -6.62 -23.04 17.34
C THR A 83 -5.69 -22.37 16.33
N GLU A 84 -4.72 -23.11 15.79
CA GLU A 84 -3.85 -22.64 14.71
C GLU A 84 -4.65 -22.42 13.42
N GLU A 85 -5.56 -23.32 13.06
CA GLU A 85 -6.45 -23.12 11.90
C GLU A 85 -7.30 -21.86 12.02
N GLU A 86 -7.92 -21.62 13.18
CA GLU A 86 -8.72 -20.42 13.45
C GLU A 86 -7.88 -19.14 13.37
N THR A 87 -6.68 -19.18 13.96
CA THR A 87 -5.75 -18.04 13.93
C THR A 87 -5.30 -17.76 12.51
N PHE A 88 -4.91 -18.79 11.77
CA PHE A 88 -4.48 -18.68 10.39
C PHE A 88 -5.59 -18.14 9.49
N PHE A 89 -6.85 -18.59 9.68
CA PHE A 89 -7.99 -18.03 8.97
C PHE A 89 -8.23 -16.55 9.27
N LEU A 90 -8.01 -16.10 10.51
CA LEU A 90 -8.08 -14.68 10.86
C LEU A 90 -7.01 -13.87 10.15
N GLU A 91 -5.79 -14.40 9.99
CA GLU A 91 -4.72 -13.76 9.22
C GLU A 91 -5.07 -13.67 7.72
N ILE A 92 -5.68 -14.71 7.14
CA ILE A 92 -6.22 -14.67 5.77
C ILE A 92 -7.27 -13.56 5.63
N LYS A 93 -8.16 -13.40 6.62
CA LYS A 93 -9.16 -12.33 6.62
C LYS A 93 -8.52 -10.94 6.74
N LYS A 94 -7.50 -10.77 7.57
CA LYS A 94 -6.76 -9.51 7.67
C LYS A 94 -6.12 -9.16 6.33
N PHE A 95 -5.47 -10.13 5.69
CA PHE A 95 -4.92 -9.95 4.35
C PHE A 95 -6.01 -9.60 3.32
N ALA A 96 -7.17 -10.26 3.36
CA ALA A 96 -8.30 -9.93 2.49
C ALA A 96 -8.80 -8.49 2.69
N ASN A 97 -8.83 -8.00 3.92
CA ASN A 97 -9.17 -6.61 4.22
C ASN A 97 -8.11 -5.64 3.67
N VAL A 98 -6.82 -5.93 3.85
CA VAL A 98 -5.72 -5.13 3.26
C VAL A 98 -5.89 -5.04 1.74
N MET A 99 -6.17 -6.16 1.08
CA MET A 99 -6.42 -6.20 -0.37
C MET A 99 -7.67 -5.40 -0.78
N ASN A 100 -8.69 -5.35 0.08
CA ASN A 100 -9.93 -4.61 -0.14
C ASN A 100 -9.77 -3.09 0.04
N GLU A 101 -8.81 -2.66 0.86
CA GLU A 101 -8.46 -1.24 1.04
C GLU A 101 -7.65 -0.69 -0.15
N LEU A 102 -7.10 -1.55 -1.01
CA LEU A 102 -6.40 -1.15 -2.22
C LEU A 102 -7.36 -0.70 -3.32
N ASP A 103 -7.06 0.44 -3.95
CA ASP A 103 -7.83 0.89 -5.11
C ASP A 103 -7.62 -0.02 -6.34
N GLU A 104 -8.38 0.23 -7.40
CA GLU A 104 -8.28 -0.57 -8.63
C GLU A 104 -6.89 -0.48 -9.28
N ASN A 105 -6.22 0.67 -9.22
CA ASN A 105 -4.90 0.86 -9.82
C ASN A 105 -3.84 0.09 -9.04
N ASN A 106 -3.88 0.14 -7.71
CA ASN A 106 -2.96 -0.62 -6.86
C ASN A 106 -3.13 -2.13 -7.09
N ARG A 107 -4.38 -2.61 -7.17
CA ARG A 107 -4.68 -4.03 -7.48
C ARG A 107 -4.21 -4.42 -8.88
N ARG A 108 -4.35 -3.55 -9.88
CA ARG A 108 -3.82 -3.76 -11.24
C ARG A 108 -2.30 -3.78 -11.28
N PHE A 109 -1.65 -2.88 -10.54
CA PHE A 109 -0.19 -2.84 -10.40
C PHE A 109 0.32 -4.14 -9.80
N LEU A 110 -0.28 -4.58 -8.68
CA LEU A 110 0.03 -5.84 -8.02
C LEU A 110 -0.21 -7.04 -8.95
N TYR A 111 -1.34 -7.08 -9.66
CA TYR A 111 -1.60 -8.14 -10.64
C TYR A 111 -0.56 -8.18 -11.77
N ALA A 112 -0.09 -7.03 -12.26
CA ALA A 112 0.95 -6.98 -13.29
C ALA A 112 2.27 -7.57 -12.80
N ILE A 113 2.60 -7.39 -11.52
CA ILE A 113 3.74 -8.02 -10.86
C ILE A 113 3.58 -9.54 -10.87
N PHE A 114 2.45 -10.05 -10.36
CA PHE A 114 2.18 -11.48 -10.30
C PHE A 114 2.15 -12.17 -11.67
N ASP A 115 1.56 -11.52 -12.67
CA ASP A 115 1.51 -12.03 -14.05
C ASP A 115 2.89 -11.99 -14.74
N TYR A 116 3.72 -10.99 -14.43
CA TYR A 116 5.10 -10.99 -14.89
C TYR A 116 5.90 -12.13 -14.23
N HIS A 117 5.80 -12.25 -12.91
CA HIS A 117 6.47 -13.28 -12.13
C HIS A 117 6.11 -14.70 -12.62
N SER A 118 4.82 -15.00 -12.81
CA SER A 118 4.38 -16.33 -13.26
C SER A 118 4.93 -16.74 -14.63
N LYS A 119 5.31 -15.78 -15.47
CA LYS A 119 5.87 -16.05 -16.81
C LYS A 119 7.38 -16.23 -16.83
N HIS A 120 8.09 -15.71 -15.82
CA HIS A 120 9.55 -15.65 -15.82
C HIS A 120 10.19 -16.49 -14.70
N THR A 121 9.51 -16.60 -13.56
CA THR A 121 9.97 -17.33 -12.37
C THR A 121 8.84 -18.15 -11.72
N PRO A 122 8.09 -18.98 -12.49
CA PRO A 122 6.88 -19.66 -12.01
C PRO A 122 7.08 -20.58 -10.80
N ASN A 123 8.29 -21.10 -10.59
CA ASN A 123 8.58 -22.05 -9.52
C ASN A 123 9.04 -21.37 -8.21
N SER A 124 9.23 -20.04 -8.22
CA SER A 124 9.61 -19.30 -7.02
C SER A 124 8.37 -18.95 -6.20
N SER A 125 8.42 -19.18 -4.88
CA SER A 125 7.44 -18.62 -3.96
C SER A 125 7.77 -17.16 -3.59
N GLU A 126 9.02 -16.74 -3.78
CA GLU A 126 9.42 -15.35 -3.56
C GLU A 126 9.17 -14.52 -4.81
N ILE A 127 8.27 -13.54 -4.68
CA ILE A 127 7.89 -12.65 -5.78
C ILE A 127 8.81 -11.43 -5.78
N ILE A 128 9.97 -11.57 -6.42
CA ILE A 128 10.99 -10.51 -6.52
C ILE A 128 11.10 -10.07 -7.98
N ILE A 129 10.94 -8.78 -8.24
CA ILE A 129 10.94 -8.22 -9.60
C ILE A 129 11.63 -6.86 -9.68
N ASP A 130 12.12 -6.52 -10.88
CA ASP A 130 12.58 -5.16 -11.16
C ASP A 130 11.35 -4.24 -11.38
N PRO A 131 11.15 -3.19 -10.56
CA PRO A 131 9.99 -2.30 -10.70
C PRO A 131 9.94 -1.57 -12.05
N ILE A 132 11.07 -1.37 -12.73
CA ILE A 132 11.14 -0.73 -14.06
C ILE A 132 10.39 -1.57 -15.12
N VAL A 133 10.40 -2.89 -14.97
CA VAL A 133 9.71 -3.77 -15.93
C VAL A 133 8.19 -3.57 -15.86
N ILE A 134 7.66 -3.42 -14.65
CA ILE A 134 6.24 -3.14 -14.43
C ILE A 134 5.88 -1.72 -14.84
N GLN A 135 6.75 -0.75 -14.54
CA GLN A 135 6.61 0.63 -15.00
C GLN A 135 6.41 0.69 -16.53
N ARG A 136 7.29 0.04 -17.30
CA ARG A 136 7.19 0.00 -18.77
C ARG A 136 5.91 -0.69 -19.24
N ARG A 137 5.56 -1.80 -18.60
CA ARG A 137 4.39 -2.60 -18.96
C ARG A 137 3.09 -1.84 -18.77
N LEU A 138 2.99 -1.07 -17.69
CA LEU A 138 1.82 -0.28 -17.35
C LEU A 138 1.90 1.17 -17.85
N GLN A 139 2.98 1.54 -18.56
CA GLN A 139 3.23 2.89 -19.08
C GLN A 139 3.16 3.98 -18.00
N LEU A 140 3.68 3.67 -16.81
CA LEU A 140 3.68 4.58 -15.67
C LEU A 140 4.85 5.56 -15.78
N ASP A 141 4.61 6.83 -15.42
CA ASP A 141 5.71 7.76 -15.18
C ASP A 141 6.38 7.47 -13.82
N ASP A 142 7.53 8.11 -13.55
CA ASP A 142 8.28 7.88 -12.32
C ASP A 142 7.50 8.27 -11.05
N ARG A 143 6.58 9.25 -11.15
CA ARG A 143 5.77 9.69 -10.01
C ARG A 143 4.68 8.67 -9.70
N MET A 144 4.02 8.15 -10.75
CA MET A 144 3.03 7.09 -10.64
C MET A 144 3.66 5.82 -10.07
N LEU A 145 4.81 5.37 -10.60
CA LEU A 145 5.51 4.21 -10.06
C LEU A 145 5.83 4.36 -8.57
N LYS A 146 6.38 5.51 -8.16
CA LYS A 146 6.67 5.80 -6.75
C LYS A 146 5.41 5.81 -5.89
N SER A 147 4.31 6.37 -6.40
CA SER A 147 3.03 6.38 -5.71
C SER A 147 2.52 4.96 -5.45
N GLU A 148 2.53 4.09 -6.47
CA GLU A 148 2.10 2.68 -6.32
C GLU A 148 2.95 1.94 -5.28
N ILE A 149 4.28 2.10 -5.35
CA ILE A 149 5.20 1.46 -4.39
C ILE A 149 4.95 1.98 -2.96
N LEU A 150 4.69 3.27 -2.78
CA LEU A 150 4.38 3.84 -1.47
C LEU A 150 3.07 3.30 -0.89
N VAL A 151 2.04 3.11 -1.72
CA VAL A 151 0.78 2.52 -1.26
C VAL A 151 1.00 1.07 -0.81
N LEU A 152 1.68 0.26 -1.62
CA LEU A 152 1.97 -1.13 -1.25
C LEU A 152 2.84 -1.23 0.01
N LYS A 153 3.81 -0.33 0.17
CA LYS A 153 4.60 -0.21 1.40
C LYS A 153 3.74 0.13 2.61
N GLY A 154 2.83 1.10 2.48
CA GLY A 154 1.89 1.48 3.54
C GLY A 154 0.93 0.34 3.93
N ALA A 155 0.63 -0.56 2.99
CA ALA A 155 -0.15 -1.76 3.19
C ALA A 155 0.67 -2.97 3.69
N SER A 156 1.96 -2.79 4.00
CA SER A 156 2.88 -3.87 4.39
C SER A 156 3.00 -4.99 3.35
N LEU A 157 2.87 -4.66 2.06
CA LEU A 157 2.96 -5.60 0.94
C LEU A 157 4.33 -5.62 0.25
N VAL A 158 5.28 -4.81 0.73
CA VAL A 158 6.62 -4.67 0.16
C VAL A 158 7.66 -4.88 1.25
N ASP A 159 8.67 -5.71 0.96
CA ASP A 159 9.86 -5.81 1.80
C ASP A 159 10.77 -4.59 1.58
N ASP A 160 10.88 -3.77 2.62
CA ASP A 160 11.68 -2.55 2.62
C ASP A 160 13.17 -2.82 2.43
N HIS A 161 13.67 -3.96 2.89
CA HIS A 161 15.08 -4.29 2.77
C HIS A 161 15.45 -4.48 1.29
N THR A 162 14.77 -5.39 0.61
CA THR A 162 15.03 -5.69 -0.82
C THR A 162 14.89 -4.44 -1.68
N LEU A 163 13.88 -3.59 -1.39
CA LEU A 163 13.68 -2.35 -2.15
C LEU A 163 14.83 -1.34 -1.97
N ASN A 164 15.30 -1.14 -0.74
CA ASN A 164 16.28 -0.09 -0.45
C ASN A 164 17.72 -0.50 -0.80
N TYR A 165 18.06 -1.80 -0.69
CA TYR A 165 19.42 -2.29 -0.89
C TYR A 165 19.66 -2.81 -2.30
N ASP A 166 18.71 -3.58 -2.84
CA ASP A 166 18.87 -4.22 -4.15
C ASP A 166 18.18 -3.43 -5.28
N GLY A 167 17.35 -2.44 -4.92
CA GLY A 167 16.50 -1.73 -5.89
C GLY A 167 15.39 -2.59 -6.49
N MET A 168 15.15 -3.77 -5.91
CA MET A 168 14.20 -4.76 -6.39
C MET A 168 12.94 -4.74 -5.53
N LEU A 169 11.79 -4.97 -6.16
CA LEU A 169 10.52 -5.02 -5.46
C LEU A 169 10.20 -6.47 -5.09
N LYS A 170 10.29 -6.78 -3.79
CA LYS A 170 9.82 -8.03 -3.20
C LYS A 170 8.41 -7.82 -2.65
N ILE A 171 7.44 -8.51 -3.24
CA ILE A 171 6.06 -8.53 -2.78
C ILE A 171 5.91 -9.65 -1.75
N CYS A 172 5.45 -9.29 -0.56
CA CYS A 172 5.28 -10.22 0.55
C CYS A 172 4.21 -9.73 1.52
N TYR A 173 3.58 -10.65 2.23
CA TYR A 173 2.74 -10.34 3.39
C TYR A 173 3.02 -11.37 4.48
N TYR A 174 3.52 -10.91 5.63
CA TYR A 174 3.83 -11.77 6.77
C TYR A 174 2.69 -11.70 7.79
N ASP A 175 2.29 -12.86 8.30
CA ASP A 175 1.34 -12.94 9.41
C ASP A 175 2.01 -12.61 10.76
N SER A 176 1.24 -12.71 11.84
CA SER A 176 1.72 -12.42 13.20
C SER A 176 2.86 -13.34 13.68
N GLU A 177 2.99 -14.54 13.11
CA GLU A 177 4.05 -15.50 13.41
C GLU A 177 5.22 -15.39 12.42
N ASN A 178 5.25 -14.31 11.64
CA ASN A 178 6.28 -14.00 10.64
C ASN A 178 6.33 -15.03 9.50
N TYR A 179 5.20 -15.65 9.20
CA TYR A 179 5.06 -16.58 8.10
C TYR A 179 4.58 -15.86 6.85
N GLU A 180 5.27 -16.09 5.73
CA GLU A 180 4.99 -15.40 4.47
C GLU A 180 3.73 -15.97 3.82
N LEU A 181 2.59 -15.35 4.12
CA LEU A 181 1.24 -15.81 3.77
C LEU A 181 0.94 -15.62 2.28
N LEU A 182 1.36 -14.50 1.71
CA LEU A 182 1.02 -14.14 0.33
C LEU A 182 1.67 -15.09 -0.69
N GLY A 183 2.96 -15.36 -0.56
CA GLY A 183 3.68 -16.31 -1.39
C GLY A 183 3.19 -17.74 -1.21
N LYS A 184 2.70 -18.14 -0.02
CA LYS A 184 2.02 -19.43 0.16
C LYS A 184 0.68 -19.51 -0.55
N MET A 185 -0.17 -18.49 -0.44
CA MET A 185 -1.42 -18.43 -1.21
C MET A 185 -1.15 -18.44 -2.72
N TYR A 186 -0.13 -17.70 -3.16
CA TYR A 186 0.31 -17.65 -4.55
C TYR A 186 0.74 -19.03 -5.04
N LYS A 187 1.62 -19.70 -4.28
CA LYS A 187 2.08 -21.06 -4.59
C LYS A 187 0.93 -22.06 -4.61
N TYR A 188 0.05 -22.03 -3.61
CA TYR A 188 -1.14 -22.86 -3.57
C TYR A 188 -2.00 -22.68 -4.83
N CYS A 189 -2.20 -21.44 -5.27
CA CYS A 189 -2.96 -21.18 -6.48
C CYS A 189 -2.27 -21.73 -7.74
N ILE A 190 -0.94 -21.61 -7.85
CA ILE A 190 -0.17 -22.22 -8.95
C ILE A 190 -0.31 -23.74 -8.93
N ASP A 191 -0.03 -24.37 -7.79
CA ASP A 191 0.04 -25.83 -7.64
C ASP A 191 -1.34 -26.49 -7.87
N ASN A 192 -2.44 -25.75 -7.68
CA ASN A 192 -3.81 -26.24 -7.87
C ASN A 192 -4.48 -25.68 -9.14
N GLU A 193 -3.73 -25.08 -10.07
CA GLU A 193 -4.24 -24.48 -11.31
C GLU A 193 -5.35 -23.42 -11.09
N LYS A 194 -5.31 -22.74 -9.95
CA LYS A 194 -6.27 -21.71 -9.57
C LYS A 194 -5.78 -20.32 -9.99
N SER A 195 -6.73 -19.48 -10.41
CA SER A 195 -6.41 -18.14 -10.89
C SER A 195 -6.18 -17.17 -9.74
N PHE A 196 -4.91 -16.93 -9.36
CA PHE A 196 -4.54 -15.92 -8.36
C PHE A 196 -5.03 -14.50 -8.69
N LYS A 197 -5.25 -14.20 -9.98
CA LYS A 197 -5.89 -12.95 -10.45
C LYS A 197 -7.25 -12.69 -9.78
N VAL A 198 -8.02 -13.75 -9.53
CA VAL A 198 -9.37 -13.64 -8.97
C VAL A 198 -9.30 -13.12 -7.53
N LEU A 199 -8.31 -13.58 -6.77
CA LEU A 199 -8.02 -13.10 -5.43
C LEU A 199 -7.61 -11.62 -5.45
N ILE A 200 -6.63 -11.25 -6.28
CA ILE A 200 -6.05 -9.90 -6.26
C ILE A 200 -6.96 -8.83 -6.88
N VAL A 201 -7.56 -9.12 -8.04
CA VAL A 201 -8.31 -8.11 -8.81
C VAL A 201 -9.79 -8.08 -8.41
N ARG A 202 -10.39 -9.26 -8.15
CA ARG A 202 -11.83 -9.37 -7.84
C ARG A 202 -12.12 -9.53 -6.36
N LEU A 203 -11.09 -9.65 -5.52
CA LEU A 203 -11.21 -9.87 -4.08
C LEU A 203 -12.06 -11.10 -3.74
N ASP A 204 -12.06 -12.10 -4.63
CA ASP A 204 -12.81 -13.33 -4.43
C ASP A 204 -11.89 -14.41 -3.86
N PHE A 205 -11.86 -14.46 -2.53
CA PHE A 205 -11.09 -15.40 -1.73
C PHE A 205 -11.70 -16.82 -1.70
N THR A 206 -12.88 -17.04 -2.30
CA THR A 206 -13.43 -18.41 -2.46
C THR A 206 -12.57 -19.28 -3.38
N VAL A 207 -11.63 -18.68 -4.12
CA VAL A 207 -10.60 -19.44 -4.82
C VAL A 207 -9.71 -20.25 -3.87
N LEU A 208 -9.62 -19.90 -2.59
CA LEU A 208 -8.85 -20.66 -1.59
C LEU A 208 -9.59 -21.87 -1.02
N ASP A 209 -10.87 -22.04 -1.36
CA ASP A 209 -11.70 -23.20 -0.98
C ASP A 209 -11.60 -24.39 -1.94
#